data_AF-A0A355XVX4-F1
#
_entry.id   AF-A0A355XVX4-F1
#
_cell.length_a   1.000
_cell.length_b   1.000
_cell.length_c   1.000
_cell.angle_alpha   90.00
_cell.angle_beta   90.00
_cell.angle_gamma   90.00
#
_symmetry.space_group_name_H-M   'P 1'
#
loop_
_entity.id
_entity.type
_entity.pdbx_description
1 polymer ?
#
loop_
_entity_poly.entity_id
_entity_poly.type
_entity_poly.pdbx_seq_one_letter_code
_entity_poly.pdbx_strand_id
1 'polypeptide(L)'
;MIDEYEQQQRRFAQRRAAQQRLTADVRRLVDQPPRSVVWHRTKTDLVEMIHLAWLTHEIHDEYGRPRSQQDLARRAFRAVGLEMPRHLTHWVWKINNRVSDHRSVLRTYLQDEDL
;
A
#
# COMPACT_ATOMS: atom_id res chain seq x y z
N MET A 1 -19.48 25.74 -14.12
CA MET A 1 -20.00 24.37 -13.90
C MET A 1 -19.15 23.28 -14.54
N ILE A 2 -18.52 23.48 -15.71
CA ILE A 2 -17.59 22.48 -16.33
C ILE A 2 -16.31 22.27 -15.50
N ASP A 3 -15.81 23.33 -14.86
CA ASP A 3 -14.55 23.34 -14.10
C ASP A 3 -14.53 22.41 -12.85
N GLU A 4 -15.64 22.32 -12.11
CA GLU A 4 -15.73 21.46 -10.92
C GLU A 4 -15.72 19.96 -11.26
N TYR A 5 -16.38 19.57 -12.36
CA TYR A 5 -16.37 18.19 -12.85
C TYR A 5 -14.98 17.79 -13.34
N GLU A 6 -14.28 18.67 -14.06
CA GLU A 6 -12.91 18.41 -14.51
C GLU A 6 -11.94 18.30 -13.33
N GLN A 7 -12.04 19.19 -12.34
CA GLN A 7 -11.23 19.12 -11.13
C GLN A 7 -11.50 17.84 -10.33
N GLN A 8 -12.77 17.44 -10.22
CA GLN A 8 -13.15 16.20 -9.56
C GLN A 8 -12.57 14.97 -10.29
N GLN A 9 -12.69 14.92 -11.62
CA GLN A 9 -12.13 13.84 -12.44
C GLN A 9 -10.60 13.76 -12.31
N ARG A 10 -9.89 14.90 -12.33
CA ARG A 10 -8.43 14.93 -12.13
C ARG A 10 -8.03 14.37 -10.78
N ARG A 11 -8.71 14.74 -9.70
CA ARG A 11 -8.44 14.21 -8.35
C ARG A 11 -8.68 12.70 -8.26
N PHE A 12 -9.74 12.19 -8.89
CA PHE A 12 -9.99 10.76 -8.96
C PHE A 12 -8.91 10.02 -9.77
N ALA A 13 -8.50 10.59 -10.91
CA ALA A 13 -7.46 10.01 -11.76
C ALA A 13 -6.10 9.95 -11.03
N GLN A 14 -5.68 11.05 -10.39
CA GLN A 14 -4.46 11.11 -9.58
C GLN A 14 -4.49 10.10 -8.44
N ARG A 15 -5.61 10.02 -7.70
CA ARG A 15 -5.76 9.03 -6.63
C ARG A 15 -5.66 7.60 -7.15
N ARG A 16 -6.25 7.31 -8.32
CA ARG A 16 -6.17 6.00 -8.96
C ARG A 16 -4.74 5.67 -9.40
N ALA A 17 -4.03 6.61 -10.00
CA ALA A 17 -2.64 6.44 -10.42
C ALA A 17 -1.72 6.19 -9.21
N ALA A 18 -1.86 6.96 -8.15
CA ALA A 18 -1.12 6.77 -6.89
C ALA A 18 -1.40 5.38 -6.28
N GLN A 19 -2.67 4.96 -6.25
CA GLN A 19 -3.04 3.63 -5.78
C GLN A 19 -2.42 2.52 -6.64
N GLN A 20 -2.40 2.67 -7.96
CA GLN A 20 -1.79 1.70 -8.87
C GLN A 20 -0.27 1.58 -8.66
N ARG A 21 0.43 2.71 -8.49
CA ARG A 21 1.88 2.72 -8.17
C ARG A 21 2.14 2.02 -6.84
N LEU A 22 1.34 2.32 -5.81
CA LEU A 22 1.45 1.67 -4.50
C LEU A 22 1.23 0.15 -4.62
N THR A 23 0.19 -0.30 -5.31
CA THR A 23 -0.07 -1.73 -5.50
C THR A 23 1.07 -2.41 -6.27
N ALA A 24 1.63 -1.75 -7.29
CA ALA A 24 2.77 -2.26 -8.04
C ALA A 24 4.02 -2.40 -7.15
N ASP A 25 4.27 -1.47 -6.23
CA ASP A 25 5.36 -1.55 -5.27
C ASP A 25 5.18 -2.71 -4.29
N VAL A 26 3.98 -2.90 -3.77
CA VAL A 26 3.68 -4.04 -2.90
C VAL A 26 3.84 -5.36 -3.67
N ARG A 27 3.38 -5.43 -4.92
CA ARG A 27 3.58 -6.60 -5.79
C ARG A 27 5.07 -6.91 -5.96
N ARG A 28 5.87 -5.91 -6.32
CA ARG A 28 7.33 -6.05 -6.43
C ARG A 28 7.93 -6.54 -5.12
N LEU A 29 7.48 -5.99 -4.00
CA LEU A 29 8.00 -6.32 -2.68
C LEU A 29 7.70 -7.76 -2.24
N VAL A 30 6.50 -8.28 -2.50
CA VAL A 30 6.13 -9.64 -2.06
C VAL A 30 6.79 -10.76 -2.87
N ASP A 31 7.34 -10.43 -4.02
CA ASP A 31 8.10 -11.35 -4.90
C ASP A 31 9.61 -11.36 -4.58
N GLN A 32 10.06 -10.50 -3.66
CA GLN A 32 11.46 -10.40 -3.29
C GLN A 32 11.94 -11.52 -2.36
N PRO A 33 13.21 -11.93 -2.47
CA PRO A 33 13.83 -12.82 -1.49
C PRO A 33 13.85 -12.24 -0.07
N PRO A 34 14.10 -13.07 0.95
CA PRO A 34 14.15 -12.61 2.33
C PRO A 34 15.31 -11.65 2.55
N ARG A 35 15.06 -10.55 3.28
CA ARG A 35 16.08 -9.54 3.62
C ARG A 35 16.81 -8.94 2.40
N SER A 36 16.19 -8.95 1.22
CA SER A 36 16.80 -8.40 0.00
C SER A 36 16.44 -6.92 -0.25
N VAL A 37 15.44 -6.40 0.45
CA VAL A 37 14.98 -5.01 0.27
C VAL A 37 15.39 -4.16 1.46
N VAL A 38 16.12 -3.08 1.20
CA VAL A 38 16.40 -2.06 2.21
C VAL A 38 15.13 -1.20 2.39
N TRP A 39 14.61 -1.18 3.61
CA TRP A 39 13.39 -0.44 3.95
C TRP A 39 13.71 0.81 4.76
N HIS A 40 13.40 1.97 4.20
CA HIS A 40 13.70 3.27 4.81
C HIS A 40 12.50 3.93 5.50
N ARG A 41 11.30 3.35 5.36
CA ARG A 41 10.07 3.85 5.98
C ARG A 41 9.76 3.12 7.29
N THR A 42 8.68 3.51 7.97
CA THR A 42 8.31 2.86 9.23
C THR A 42 7.62 1.51 9.00
N LYS A 43 7.48 0.76 10.08
CA LYS A 43 6.68 -0.48 10.11
C LYS A 43 5.20 -0.21 9.80
N THR A 44 4.67 0.91 10.30
CA THR A 44 3.30 1.35 10.06
C THR A 44 3.06 1.61 8.59
N ASP A 45 4.01 2.25 7.91
CA ASP A 45 3.92 2.54 6.48
C ASP A 45 3.83 1.26 5.67
N LEU A 46 4.63 0.24 6.04
CA LEU A 46 4.56 -1.06 5.39
C LEU A 46 3.18 -1.72 5.57
N VAL A 47 2.63 -1.71 6.80
CA VAL A 47 1.28 -2.24 7.06
C VAL A 47 0.23 -1.49 6.24
N GLU A 48 0.32 -0.16 6.18
CA GLU A 48 -0.61 0.66 5.42
C GLU A 48 -0.55 0.34 3.93
N MET A 49 0.65 0.24 3.35
CA MET A 49 0.83 -0.14 1.95
C MET A 49 0.22 -1.51 1.65
N ILE A 50 0.48 -2.51 2.50
CA ILE A 50 -0.09 -3.85 2.32
C ILE A 50 -1.62 -3.79 2.40
N HIS A 51 -2.18 -3.04 3.35
CA HIS A 51 -3.63 -2.90 3.49
C HIS A 51 -4.26 -2.25 2.26
N LEU A 52 -3.70 -1.14 1.79
CA LEU A 52 -4.19 -0.41 0.61
C LEU A 52 -4.08 -1.25 -0.66
N ALA A 53 -2.98 -1.98 -0.86
CA ALA A 53 -2.83 -2.88 -2.01
C ALA A 53 -3.76 -4.09 -1.93
N TRP A 54 -3.98 -4.64 -0.74
CA TRP A 54 -4.89 -5.76 -0.55
C TRP A 54 -6.34 -5.42 -0.92
N LEU A 55 -6.80 -4.19 -0.60
CA LEU A 55 -8.13 -3.71 -0.94
C LEU A 55 -8.42 -3.67 -2.45
N THR A 56 -7.39 -3.65 -3.30
CA THR A 56 -7.59 -3.66 -4.75
C THR A 56 -7.87 -5.07 -5.31
N HIS A 57 -7.52 -6.12 -4.55
CA HIS A 57 -7.58 -7.52 -5.00
C HIS A 57 -6.77 -7.83 -6.27
N GLU A 58 -5.81 -6.99 -6.64
CA GLU A 58 -5.05 -7.12 -7.91
C GLU A 58 -3.81 -8.03 -7.79
N ILE A 59 -3.35 -8.33 -6.58
CA ILE A 59 -2.18 -9.18 -6.35
C ILE A 59 -2.63 -10.63 -6.16
N HIS A 60 -2.28 -11.48 -7.12
CA HIS A 60 -2.74 -12.86 -7.20
C HIS A 60 -1.65 -13.86 -6.79
N ASP A 61 -2.09 -15.06 -6.39
CA ASP A 61 -1.24 -16.23 -6.20
C ASP A 61 -0.94 -16.96 -7.52
N GLU A 62 -0.19 -18.06 -7.41
CA GLU A 62 0.20 -18.89 -8.57
C GLU A 62 -0.99 -19.59 -9.25
N TYR A 63 -2.15 -19.64 -8.58
CA TYR A 63 -3.40 -20.20 -9.09
C TYR A 63 -4.36 -19.13 -9.61
N GLY A 64 -3.92 -17.87 -9.67
CA GLY A 64 -4.73 -16.74 -10.13
C GLY A 64 -5.78 -16.28 -9.12
N ARG A 65 -5.67 -16.64 -7.82
CA ARG A 65 -6.57 -16.18 -6.77
C ARG A 65 -5.99 -14.95 -6.06
N PRO A 66 -6.80 -13.94 -5.69
CA PRO A 66 -6.30 -12.80 -4.92
C PRO A 66 -5.65 -13.27 -3.61
N ARG A 67 -4.44 -12.79 -3.32
CA ARG A 67 -3.71 -13.12 -2.08
C ARG A 67 -4.44 -12.52 -0.89
N SER A 68 -4.43 -13.25 0.22
CA SER A 68 -4.94 -12.73 1.49
C SER A 68 -4.02 -11.62 2.04
N GLN A 69 -4.59 -10.71 2.83
CA GLN A 69 -3.82 -9.64 3.47
C GLN A 69 -2.66 -10.21 4.31
N GLN A 70 -2.86 -11.35 4.96
CA GLN A 70 -1.86 -11.97 5.80
C GLN A 70 -0.73 -12.64 5.01
N ASP A 71 -1.02 -13.20 3.84
CA ASP A 71 0.02 -13.71 2.93
C ASP A 71 0.87 -12.57 2.37
N LEU A 72 0.22 -11.49 1.90
CA LEU A 72 0.92 -10.28 1.45
C LEU A 72 1.82 -9.71 2.54
N ALA A 73 1.29 -9.58 3.77
CA ALA A 73 2.07 -9.10 4.89
C ALA A 73 3.27 -10.00 5.18
N ARG A 74 3.06 -11.32 5.30
CA ARG A 74 4.15 -12.26 5.60
C ARG A 74 5.30 -12.13 4.58
N ARG A 75 4.98 -12.05 3.29
CA ARG A 75 5.96 -11.92 2.20
C ARG A 75 6.68 -10.58 2.25
N ALA A 76 5.95 -9.48 2.34
CA ALA A 76 6.51 -8.14 2.39
C ALA A 76 7.44 -7.94 3.61
N PHE A 77 7.01 -8.36 4.80
CA PHE A 77 7.80 -8.28 6.02
C PHE A 77 9.08 -9.13 5.93
N ARG A 78 8.98 -10.34 5.35
CA ARG A 78 10.15 -11.20 5.09
C ARG A 78 11.14 -10.54 4.13
N ALA A 79 10.66 -9.91 3.06
CA ALA A 79 11.51 -9.26 2.06
C ALA A 79 12.33 -8.10 2.65
N VAL A 80 11.72 -7.28 3.51
CA VAL A 80 12.41 -6.16 4.18
C VAL A 80 13.19 -6.57 5.43
N GLY A 81 13.10 -7.83 5.86
CA GLY A 81 13.77 -8.31 7.06
C GLY A 81 13.17 -7.83 8.39
N LEU A 82 11.91 -7.39 8.40
CA LEU A 82 11.20 -6.96 9.61
C LEU A 82 10.29 -8.07 10.14
N GLU A 83 10.10 -8.13 11.45
CA GLU A 83 9.12 -9.04 12.04
C GLU A 83 7.69 -8.58 11.77
N MET A 84 6.82 -9.47 11.31
CA MET A 84 5.40 -9.15 11.13
C MET A 84 4.72 -8.88 12.49
N PRO A 85 3.86 -7.85 12.62
CA PRO A 85 3.07 -7.66 13.83
C PRO A 85 2.18 -8.88 14.12
N ARG A 86 2.09 -9.25 15.41
CA ARG A 86 1.24 -10.38 15.85
C ARG A 86 -0.23 -10.20 15.48
N HIS A 87 -0.73 -8.96 15.57
CA HIS A 87 -2.13 -8.61 15.30
C HIS A 87 -2.23 -7.59 14.17
N LEU A 88 -2.12 -8.05 12.93
CA LEU A 88 -2.18 -7.20 11.73
C LEU A 88 -3.47 -6.36 11.68
N THR A 89 -4.62 -6.98 11.98
CA THR A 89 -5.93 -6.30 11.99
C THR A 89 -5.99 -5.14 12.97
N HIS A 90 -5.35 -5.25 14.15
CA HIS A 90 -5.32 -4.17 15.13
C HIS A 90 -4.46 -2.98 14.65
N TRP A 91 -3.37 -3.27 13.92
CA TRP A 91 -2.57 -2.21 13.30
C TRP A 91 -3.35 -1.50 12.19
N VAL A 92 -4.04 -2.26 11.35
CA VAL A 92 -4.93 -1.71 10.31
C VAL A 92 -6.03 -0.85 10.93
N TRP A 93 -6.66 -1.33 12.01
CA TRP A 93 -7.66 -0.55 12.73
C TRP A 93 -7.08 0.77 13.24
N LYS A 94 -5.88 0.76 13.85
CA LYS A 94 -5.20 1.99 14.30
C LYS A 94 -4.88 2.95 13.15
N ILE A 95 -4.46 2.42 12.00
CA ILE A 95 -4.18 3.22 10.80
C ILE A 95 -5.46 3.88 10.29
N ASN A 96 -6.55 3.13 10.18
CA ASN A 96 -7.82 3.63 9.68
C ASN A 96 -8.51 4.62 10.64
N ASN A 97 -8.23 4.53 11.94
CA ASN A 97 -8.78 5.42 12.97
C ASN A 97 -7.84 6.55 13.40
N ARG A 98 -6.75 6.80 12.67
CA ARG A 98 -5.85 7.91 13.00
C ARG A 98 -6.53 9.25 12.72
N VAL A 99 -6.37 10.21 13.63
CA VAL A 99 -6.96 11.55 13.50
C VAL A 99 -6.26 12.40 12.43
N SER A 100 -5.00 12.09 12.08
CA SER A 100 -4.22 12.85 11.11
C SER A 100 -3.95 12.05 9.84
N ASP A 101 -4.52 12.49 8.72
CA ASP A 101 -4.33 11.92 7.38
C ASP A 101 -3.00 12.33 6.72
N HIS A 102 -2.29 13.31 7.29
CA HIS A 102 -0.99 13.78 6.79
C HIS A 102 0.10 12.69 6.80
N ARG A 103 -0.12 11.60 7.53
CA ARG A 103 0.78 10.45 7.62
C ARG A 103 0.37 9.28 6.73
N SER A 104 -0.59 9.47 5.82
CA SER A 104 -0.97 8.41 4.87
C SER A 104 0.14 8.16 3.87
N VAL A 105 0.52 6.90 3.73
CA VAL A 105 1.45 6.49 2.67
C VAL A 105 0.91 6.85 1.29
N LEU A 106 -0.39 6.72 1.05
CA LEU A 106 -1.00 7.08 -0.24
C LEU A 106 -0.78 8.55 -0.59
N ARG A 107 -0.70 9.43 0.42
CA ARG A 107 -0.41 10.85 0.21
C ARG A 107 1.00 11.08 -0.35
N THR A 108 1.98 10.27 0.05
CA THR A 108 3.32 10.32 -0.53
C THR A 108 3.28 9.96 -2.03
N TYR A 109 2.54 8.91 -2.39
CA TYR A 109 2.35 8.53 -3.80
C TYR A 109 1.57 9.56 -4.63
N LEU A 110 0.79 10.44 -3.99
CA LEU A 110 0.12 11.56 -4.65
C LEU A 110 1.06 12.75 -4.92
N GLN A 111 2.18 12.86 -4.18
CA GLN A 111 3.16 13.93 -4.31
C GLN A 111 4.33 13.55 -5.24
N ASP A 112 4.58 12.26 -5.45
CA ASP A 112 5.66 11.74 -6.30
C ASP A 112 5.40 11.91 -7.82
N GLU A 113 4.38 12.67 -8.28
CA GLU A 113 4.12 12.96 -9.70
C GLU A 113 4.92 14.15 -10.27
N ASP A 114 5.66 14.89 -9.43
CA ASP A 114 6.44 16.07 -9.81
C ASP A 114 7.92 15.77 -10.16
N LEU A 115 8.27 14.51 -10.48
CA LEU A 115 9.63 14.09 -10.89
C LEU A 115 9.66 13.35 -12.23
#